data_AF-A0A670Y449-F1
#
_entry.id   AF-A0A670Y449-F1
#
_cell.length_a   1.000
_cell.length_b   1.000
_cell.length_c   1.000
_cell.angle_alpha   90.00
_cell.angle_beta   90.00
_cell.angle_gamma   90.00
#
_symmetry.space_group_name_H-M   'P 1'
#
loop_
_entity.id
_entity.type
_entity.pdbx_description
1 polymer ?
#
loop_
_entity_poly.entity_id
_entity_poly.type
_entity_poly.pdbx_seq_one_letter_code
_entity_poly.pdbx_strand_id
1 'polypeptide(L)'
;MELLCYNRGCGQRFDPATNTEESCIYHPGVPVFHDALKGWSCCKRRTTDFSDFLSIKGCTKGFHNSEKPPEPVKPEVKTTSERKELADLKPKFQEHIIQAPKPVEAIQRPSSDEPMSCLQLKVSASLKQSLEKLKASSENEIKKEDDSDEIKIGTPCKNAGCSKTFEGPGSMEDACIYHAGVPIFHEGMKYWSCCKRKTSDFNTFLAQEGCTTGTHLWIKKDAGKKVVPCRHDWHQTSREVIISIYAKNSIPELSRVEANSTLLNIHIVFEGDKVFSQNLNLWGVIDVKRSYVNMMATKIELAMRKAEPMLWAGLELPASKLQPKEPQNIVEQA
;
A
#
# COMPACT_ATOMS: atom_id res chain seq x y z
N MET A 1 -12.39 52.42 2.26
CA MET A 1 -11.37 51.43 1.83
C MET A 1 -11.53 50.25 2.77
N GLU A 2 -11.89 49.08 2.28
CA GLU A 2 -12.15 47.93 3.14
C GLU A 2 -10.84 47.31 3.64
N LEU A 3 -10.72 47.15 4.97
CA LEU A 3 -9.57 46.52 5.63
C LEU A 3 -9.95 45.11 6.10
N LEU A 4 -8.97 44.21 6.15
CA LEU A 4 -9.16 42.86 6.68
C LEU A 4 -9.03 42.87 8.21
N CYS A 5 -9.97 42.23 8.89
CA CYS A 5 -9.92 42.03 10.34
C CYS A 5 -9.01 40.85 10.70
N TYR A 6 -7.99 41.10 11.52
CA TYR A 6 -7.04 40.10 12.02
C TYR A 6 -7.38 39.57 13.42
N ASN A 7 -8.51 39.98 14.00
CA ASN A 7 -8.98 39.36 15.24
C ASN A 7 -9.26 37.87 15.01
N ARG A 8 -8.80 37.03 15.93
CA ARG A 8 -8.86 35.57 15.82
C ARG A 8 -10.30 35.09 15.70
N GLY A 9 -10.62 34.40 14.61
CA GLY A 9 -11.96 33.88 14.33
C GLY A 9 -12.94 34.87 13.66
N CYS A 10 -12.52 36.09 13.33
CA CYS A 10 -13.34 37.03 12.55
C CYS A 10 -13.04 36.93 11.04
N GLY A 11 -11.86 37.38 10.59
CA GLY A 11 -11.43 37.29 9.18
C GLY A 11 -12.29 38.08 8.17
N GLN A 12 -13.20 38.94 8.64
CA GLN A 12 -14.09 39.73 7.78
C GLN A 12 -13.41 41.00 7.26
N ARG A 13 -13.88 41.52 6.13
CA ARG A 13 -13.53 42.86 5.65
C ARG A 13 -14.46 43.89 6.29
N PHE A 14 -13.93 45.03 6.71
CA PHE A 14 -14.69 46.10 7.37
C PHE A 14 -14.25 47.49 6.90
N ASP A 15 -15.16 48.46 7.00
CA ASP A 15 -14.84 49.87 6.81
C ASP A 15 -14.51 50.51 8.18
N PRO A 16 -13.33 51.13 8.35
CA PRO A 16 -12.99 51.85 9.57
C PRO A 16 -14.01 52.92 9.98
N ALA A 17 -14.73 53.53 9.03
CA ALA A 17 -15.71 54.57 9.31
C ALA A 17 -16.98 54.04 10.00
N THR A 18 -17.28 52.75 9.87
CA THR A 18 -18.47 52.11 10.44
C THR A 18 -18.14 51.11 11.54
N ASN A 19 -16.89 51.09 12.02
CA ASN A 19 -16.41 50.14 13.03
C ASN A 19 -16.86 50.56 14.43
N THR A 20 -17.82 49.83 15.00
CA THR A 20 -18.35 50.05 16.35
C THR A 20 -17.88 48.96 17.32
N GLU A 21 -18.09 49.18 18.61
CA GLU A 21 -17.69 48.25 19.69
C GLU A 21 -18.39 46.87 19.62
N GLU A 22 -19.44 46.72 18.81
CA GLU A 22 -20.11 45.43 18.59
C GLU A 22 -19.91 44.84 17.18
N SER A 23 -19.09 45.46 16.34
CA SER A 23 -18.97 45.09 14.92
C SER A 23 -18.25 43.75 14.71
N CYS A 24 -17.28 43.40 15.56
CA CYS A 24 -16.49 42.18 15.44
C CYS A 24 -16.83 41.18 16.54
N ILE A 25 -17.05 39.91 16.16
CA ILE A 25 -17.15 38.78 17.10
C ILE A 25 -15.91 37.91 16.95
N TYR A 26 -15.09 37.82 17.98
CA TYR A 26 -13.77 37.16 17.91
C TYR A 26 -13.39 36.43 19.21
N HIS A 27 -12.27 35.71 19.17
CA HIS A 27 -11.68 35.02 20.31
C HIS A 27 -10.49 35.81 20.86
N PRO A 28 -10.52 36.29 22.12
CA PRO A 28 -9.34 36.90 22.74
C PRO A 28 -8.30 35.86 23.15
N GLY A 29 -8.71 34.59 23.27
CA GLY A 29 -7.84 33.48 23.62
C GLY A 29 -6.97 32.97 22.47
N VAL A 30 -6.01 32.11 22.82
CA VAL A 30 -5.15 31.40 21.87
C VAL A 30 -5.73 30.03 21.53
N PRO A 31 -5.40 29.45 20.36
CA PRO A 31 -5.68 28.04 20.08
C PRO A 31 -4.99 27.15 21.11
N VAL A 32 -5.72 26.18 21.64
CA VAL A 32 -5.23 25.16 22.58
C VAL A 32 -5.51 23.80 21.98
N PHE A 33 -4.48 22.96 21.93
CA PHE A 33 -4.54 21.59 21.41
C PHE A 33 -4.00 20.63 22.49
N HIS A 34 -4.88 19.91 23.18
CA HIS A 34 -4.52 18.95 24.23
C HIS A 34 -5.49 17.77 24.22
N ASP A 35 -5.02 16.54 24.49
CA ASP A 35 -5.83 15.31 24.52
C ASP A 35 -6.72 15.08 23.28
N ALA A 36 -6.16 15.29 22.08
CA ALA A 36 -6.88 15.25 20.80
C ALA A 36 -8.04 16.24 20.65
N LEU A 37 -8.26 17.11 21.64
CA LEU A 37 -9.25 18.18 21.63
C LEU A 37 -8.60 19.51 21.22
N LYS A 38 -9.35 20.26 20.42
CA LYS A 38 -8.99 21.55 19.83
C LYS A 38 -9.99 22.58 20.33
N GLY A 39 -9.52 23.76 20.71
CA GLY A 39 -10.41 24.82 21.18
C GLY A 39 -9.68 26.12 21.43
N TRP A 40 -10.44 27.14 21.82
CA TRP A 40 -9.89 28.43 22.22
C TRP A 40 -9.77 28.50 23.74
N SER A 41 -8.69 29.09 24.26
CA SER A 41 -8.50 29.25 25.71
C SER A 41 -9.60 30.10 26.37
N CYS A 42 -10.21 31.01 25.61
CA CYS A 42 -11.33 31.85 26.03
C CYS A 42 -12.70 31.16 25.98
N CYS A 43 -12.78 29.92 25.49
CA CYS A 43 -14.04 29.18 25.38
C CYS A 43 -13.94 27.82 26.07
N LYS A 44 -15.09 27.28 26.53
CA LYS A 44 -15.18 25.90 27.02
C LYS A 44 -15.42 24.88 25.92
N ARG A 45 -15.91 25.30 24.75
CA ARG A 45 -16.15 24.40 23.60
C ARG A 45 -14.83 23.78 23.13
N ARG A 46 -14.87 22.46 22.91
CA ARG A 46 -13.75 21.65 22.42
C ARG A 46 -14.25 20.76 21.28
N THR A 47 -13.43 20.54 20.27
CA THR A 47 -13.75 19.71 19.10
C THR A 47 -12.59 18.77 18.81
N THR A 48 -12.87 17.58 18.30
CA THR A 48 -11.83 16.65 17.83
C THR A 48 -11.44 16.94 16.38
N ASP A 49 -12.35 17.50 15.59
CA ASP A 49 -12.11 17.91 14.21
C ASP A 49 -11.52 19.33 14.09
N PHE A 50 -10.64 19.52 13.11
CA PHE A 50 -9.94 20.78 12.86
C PHE A 50 -10.82 21.80 12.12
N SER A 51 -11.68 21.35 11.21
CA SER A 51 -12.61 22.22 10.47
C SER A 51 -13.68 22.78 11.42
N ASP A 52 -14.17 21.93 12.32
CA ASP A 52 -15.08 22.34 13.40
C ASP A 52 -14.43 23.36 14.35
N PHE A 53 -13.14 23.22 14.64
CA PHE A 53 -12.39 24.16 15.48
C PHE A 53 -12.30 25.56 14.83
N LEU A 54 -11.98 25.63 13.55
CA LEU A 54 -11.94 26.89 12.79
C LEU A 54 -13.33 27.55 12.70
N SER A 55 -14.39 26.74 12.75
CA SER A 55 -15.78 27.20 12.69
C SER A 55 -16.35 27.64 14.05
N ILE A 56 -15.58 27.58 15.14
CA ILE A 56 -16.03 28.07 16.45
C ILE A 56 -16.18 29.59 16.39
N LYS A 57 -17.43 30.08 16.45
CA LYS A 57 -17.74 31.52 16.52
C LYS A 57 -17.04 32.18 17.70
N GLY A 58 -16.55 33.40 17.50
CA GLY A 58 -15.95 34.23 18.55
C GLY A 58 -16.84 34.35 19.80
N CYS A 59 -16.22 34.49 20.97
CA CYS A 59 -16.94 34.65 22.25
C CYS A 59 -16.97 36.08 22.78
N THR A 60 -16.28 37.02 22.13
CA THR A 60 -16.18 38.42 22.57
C THR A 60 -16.57 39.35 21.43
N LYS A 61 -17.38 40.38 21.75
CA LYS A 61 -17.69 41.49 20.85
C LYS A 61 -16.67 42.61 21.02
N GLY A 62 -16.31 43.29 19.94
CA GLY A 62 -15.39 44.44 19.98
C GLY A 62 -15.26 45.11 18.61
N PHE A 63 -14.32 46.03 18.51
CA PHE A 63 -13.92 46.62 17.23
C PHE A 63 -13.17 45.61 16.35
N HIS A 64 -13.31 45.73 15.03
CA HIS A 64 -12.41 45.05 14.10
C HIS A 64 -10.98 45.61 14.22
N ASN A 65 -9.98 44.74 14.08
CA ASN A 65 -8.56 45.11 14.12
C ASN A 65 -7.92 44.91 12.75
N SER A 66 -7.31 45.95 12.17
CA SER A 66 -6.62 45.89 10.88
C SER A 66 -5.12 45.59 10.99
N GLU A 67 -4.57 45.52 12.21
CA GLU A 67 -3.17 45.22 12.43
C GLU A 67 -2.93 43.71 12.36
N LYS A 68 -2.09 43.28 11.41
CA LYS A 68 -1.64 41.89 11.31
C LYS A 68 -0.76 41.56 12.53
N PRO A 69 -1.14 40.60 13.40
CA PRO A 69 -0.27 40.17 14.48
C PRO A 69 1.07 39.68 13.93
N PRO A 70 2.20 39.95 14.62
CA PRO A 70 3.49 39.46 14.20
C PRO A 70 3.45 37.93 14.06
N GLU A 71 4.05 37.42 12.98
CA GLU A 71 4.10 35.98 12.75
C GLU A 71 4.81 35.30 13.93
N PRO A 72 4.23 34.23 14.50
CA PRO A 72 4.84 33.57 15.64
C PRO A 72 6.21 33.04 15.23
N VAL A 73 7.27 33.63 15.82
CA VAL A 73 8.63 33.15 15.67
C VAL A 73 8.65 31.72 16.20
N LYS A 74 8.93 30.77 15.30
CA LYS A 74 9.06 29.35 15.64
C LYS A 74 10.09 29.26 16.78
N PRO A 75 9.74 28.72 17.96
CA PRO A 75 10.70 28.66 19.05
C PRO A 75 11.90 27.81 18.59
N GLU A 76 13.05 28.46 18.44
CA GLU A 76 14.33 27.79 18.26
C GLU A 76 14.65 27.05 19.56
N VAL A 77 14.75 25.73 19.48
CA VAL A 77 15.22 24.89 20.58
C VAL A 77 16.72 25.14 20.74
N LYS A 78 17.10 26.08 21.60
CA LYS A 78 18.50 26.30 21.99
C LYS A 78 18.84 25.38 23.16
N THR A 79 19.58 24.33 22.83
CA THR A 79 20.42 23.61 23.78
C THR A 79 21.66 24.47 24.03
N THR A 80 21.77 25.07 25.21
CA THR A 80 23.05 25.63 25.67
C THR A 80 23.15 25.53 27.18
N SER A 81 24.15 24.76 27.58
CA SER A 81 24.82 24.80 28.87
C SER A 81 25.14 26.23 29.26
N GLU A 82 24.67 26.69 30.41
CA GLU A 82 25.42 27.63 31.25
C GLU A 82 24.80 27.67 32.66
N ARG A 83 25.70 27.53 33.62
CA ARG A 83 25.46 27.32 35.04
C ARG A 83 25.83 28.62 35.73
N LYS A 84 24.87 29.35 36.30
CA LYS A 84 24.99 29.95 37.65
C LYS A 84 23.77 30.81 38.04
N GLU A 85 23.42 30.61 39.31
CA GLU A 85 22.80 31.55 40.26
C GLU A 85 21.38 32.01 40.00
N LEU A 86 20.45 31.23 40.56
CA LEU A 86 19.28 31.70 41.32
C LEU A 86 18.85 30.54 42.21
N ALA A 87 19.62 30.32 43.27
CA ALA A 87 19.31 29.38 44.34
C ALA A 87 18.68 30.16 45.48
N ASP A 88 17.35 30.33 45.45
CA ASP A 88 16.53 30.30 46.66
C ASP A 88 15.05 30.32 46.24
N LEU A 89 14.25 29.42 46.84
CA LEU A 89 12.82 29.16 46.60
C LEU A 89 12.49 28.07 45.55
N LYS A 90 12.77 26.79 45.86
CA LYS A 90 12.04 25.65 45.27
C LYS A 90 11.37 24.81 46.37
N PRO A 91 10.09 24.43 46.22
CA PRO A 91 9.43 23.47 47.11
C PRO A 91 10.03 22.07 46.92
N LYS A 92 10.12 21.30 48.01
CA LYS A 92 10.62 19.91 48.03
C LYS A 92 9.65 19.01 47.26
N PHE A 93 9.87 18.82 45.95
CA PHE A 93 9.34 17.69 45.21
C PHE A 93 10.46 16.67 45.02
N GLN A 94 10.22 15.43 45.43
CA GLN A 94 11.16 14.33 45.26
C GLN A 94 11.15 13.94 43.78
N GLU A 95 12.08 14.52 43.01
CA GLU A 95 12.30 14.20 41.60
C GLU A 95 12.74 12.73 41.49
N HIS A 96 11.78 11.83 41.27
CA HIS A 96 12.09 10.55 40.64
C HIS A 96 12.53 10.86 39.21
N ILE A 97 13.84 10.97 39.02
CA ILE A 97 14.47 11.05 37.69
C ILE A 97 14.16 9.73 36.98
N ILE A 98 13.13 9.74 36.13
CA ILE A 98 12.93 8.68 35.15
C ILE A 98 14.11 8.83 34.17
N GLN A 99 15.16 8.03 34.38
CA GLN A 99 16.25 7.96 33.40
C GLN A 99 15.64 7.59 32.05
N ALA A 100 15.89 8.42 31.04
CA ALA A 100 15.59 8.05 29.67
C ALA A 100 16.27 6.70 29.38
N PRO A 101 15.56 5.72 28.80
CA PRO A 101 16.18 4.46 28.40
C PRO A 101 17.40 4.77 27.56
N LYS A 102 18.54 4.12 27.86
CA LYS A 102 19.73 4.22 27.00
C LYS A 102 19.30 3.95 25.55
N PRO A 103 19.79 4.71 24.56
CA PRO A 103 19.52 4.42 23.16
C PRO A 103 19.83 2.95 22.91
N VAL A 104 18.82 2.18 22.51
CA VAL A 104 19.04 0.80 22.10
C VAL A 104 20.01 0.88 20.93
N GLU A 105 21.17 0.24 21.06
CA GLU A 105 22.15 0.16 19.98
C GLU A 105 21.43 -0.32 18.72
N ALA A 106 21.45 0.51 17.66
CA ALA A 106 20.78 0.17 16.41
C ALA A 106 21.36 -1.14 15.89
N ILE A 107 20.52 -2.16 15.74
CA ILE A 107 20.91 -3.46 15.21
C ILE A 107 21.53 -3.21 13.83
N GLN A 108 22.77 -3.65 13.63
CA GLN A 108 23.38 -3.62 12.30
C GLN A 108 22.57 -4.51 11.38
N ARG A 109 22.15 -3.95 10.24
CA ARG A 109 21.37 -4.67 9.24
C ARG A 109 22.18 -5.89 8.75
N PRO A 110 21.70 -7.12 8.94
CA PRO A 110 22.41 -8.31 8.48
C PRO A 110 22.45 -8.41 6.95
N SER A 111 23.31 -9.30 6.44
CA SER A 111 23.46 -9.51 5.00
C SER A 111 22.18 -10.07 4.37
N SER A 112 21.91 -9.66 3.14
CA SER A 112 20.79 -10.17 2.35
C SER A 112 20.96 -11.64 1.92
N ASP A 113 22.19 -12.15 1.93
CA ASP A 113 22.53 -13.53 1.48
C ASP A 113 22.34 -14.60 2.57
N GLU A 114 21.74 -14.24 3.71
CA GLU A 114 21.42 -15.20 4.77
C GLU A 114 20.45 -16.28 4.29
N PRO A 115 20.58 -17.53 4.78
CA PRO A 115 19.70 -18.62 4.40
C PRO A 115 18.25 -18.31 4.77
N MET A 116 17.37 -18.49 3.79
CA MET A 116 15.93 -18.28 3.96
C MET A 116 15.31 -19.43 4.75
N SER A 117 14.34 -19.12 5.62
CA SER A 117 13.56 -20.11 6.37
C SER A 117 12.09 -20.01 6.01
N CYS A 118 11.39 -21.14 5.90
CA CYS A 118 9.95 -21.15 5.66
C CYS A 118 9.18 -20.69 6.91
N LEU A 119 8.33 -19.69 6.76
CA LEU A 119 7.49 -19.18 7.85
C LEU A 119 6.35 -20.16 8.17
N GLN A 120 5.97 -20.23 9.44
CA GLN A 120 4.88 -21.11 9.88
C GLN A 120 3.54 -20.63 9.30
N LEU A 121 2.87 -21.53 8.57
CA LEU A 121 1.53 -21.28 8.02
C LEU A 121 0.46 -21.69 9.03
N LYS A 122 -0.38 -20.75 9.45
CA LYS A 122 -1.56 -20.95 10.30
C LYS A 122 -2.82 -20.89 9.44
N VAL A 123 -3.40 -22.06 9.18
CA VAL A 123 -4.61 -22.20 8.35
C VAL A 123 -5.86 -22.05 9.23
N SER A 124 -6.66 -21.04 8.96
CA SER A 124 -7.93 -20.82 9.67
C SER A 124 -9.00 -21.87 9.32
N ALA A 125 -9.94 -22.11 10.23
CA ALA A 125 -11.06 -23.02 10.00
C ALA A 125 -11.94 -22.60 8.80
N SER A 126 -12.12 -21.29 8.60
CA SER A 126 -12.91 -20.76 7.48
C SER A 126 -12.29 -21.06 6.12
N LEU A 127 -10.96 -21.02 6.01
CA LEU A 127 -10.27 -21.40 4.77
C LEU A 127 -10.43 -22.90 4.49
N LYS A 128 -10.27 -23.76 5.52
CA LYS A 128 -10.46 -25.21 5.37
C LYS A 128 -11.85 -25.56 4.83
N GLN A 129 -12.90 -25.02 5.46
CA GLN A 129 -14.29 -25.21 5.02
C GLN A 129 -14.53 -24.70 3.59
N SER A 130 -13.94 -23.56 3.23
CA SER A 130 -14.10 -22.98 1.88
C SER A 130 -13.45 -23.88 0.82
N LEU A 131 -12.27 -24.44 1.10
CA LEU A 131 -11.58 -25.36 0.20
C LEU A 131 -12.31 -26.70 0.08
N GLU A 132 -12.85 -27.24 1.17
CA GLU A 132 -13.67 -28.47 1.15
C GLU A 132 -14.94 -28.29 0.30
N LYS A 133 -15.64 -27.16 0.47
CA LYS A 133 -16.82 -26.83 -0.34
C LYS A 133 -16.48 -26.73 -1.83
N LEU A 134 -15.33 -26.14 -2.17
CA LEU A 134 -14.87 -26.05 -3.56
C LEU A 134 -14.54 -27.42 -4.16
N LYS A 135 -13.88 -28.29 -3.38
CA LYS A 135 -13.60 -29.68 -3.78
C LYS A 135 -14.89 -30.47 -4.03
N ALA A 136 -15.86 -30.37 -3.13
CA ALA A 136 -17.16 -31.02 -3.28
C ALA A 136 -17.96 -30.49 -4.49
N SER A 137 -17.84 -29.19 -4.83
CA SER A 137 -18.46 -28.66 -6.05
C SER A 137 -17.76 -29.15 -7.32
N SER A 138 -16.43 -29.29 -7.33
CA SER A 138 -15.72 -29.85 -8.48
C SER A 138 -16.02 -31.35 -8.66
N GLU A 139 -16.15 -32.13 -7.59
CA GLU A 139 -16.48 -33.56 -7.69
C GLU A 139 -17.86 -33.83 -8.29
N ASN A 140 -18.81 -32.89 -8.17
CA ASN A 140 -20.11 -32.98 -8.85
C ASN A 140 -20.04 -32.68 -10.36
N GLU A 141 -18.97 -32.02 -10.84
CA GLU A 141 -18.72 -31.83 -12.28
C GLU A 141 -17.80 -32.92 -12.89
N ILE A 142 -17.02 -33.64 -12.07
CA ILE A 142 -16.06 -34.67 -12.51
C ILE A 142 -16.74 -36.06 -12.69
N LYS A 143 -17.90 -36.12 -13.35
CA LYS A 143 -18.42 -37.40 -13.89
C LYS A 143 -18.29 -37.56 -15.40
N LYS A 144 -17.57 -36.66 -16.09
CA LYS A 144 -17.24 -36.85 -17.52
C LYS A 144 -15.95 -36.13 -17.95
N GLU A 145 -14.78 -36.49 -17.44
CA GLU A 145 -13.53 -36.30 -18.20
C GLU A 145 -12.65 -37.53 -18.00
N ASP A 146 -12.78 -38.43 -18.97
CA ASP A 146 -11.80 -39.48 -19.24
C ASP A 146 -10.63 -38.83 -19.99
N ASP A 147 -9.43 -39.23 -19.60
CA ASP A 147 -8.12 -38.78 -20.08
C ASP A 147 -7.91 -39.27 -21.52
N SER A 148 -8.45 -38.53 -22.50
CA SER A 148 -8.12 -38.72 -23.91
C SER A 148 -7.87 -37.38 -24.59
N ASP A 149 -6.74 -37.30 -25.30
CA ASP A 149 -6.23 -36.15 -26.06
C ASP A 149 -7.12 -35.70 -27.25
N GLU A 150 -8.42 -36.00 -27.25
CA GLU A 150 -9.34 -35.67 -28.34
C GLU A 150 -10.03 -34.30 -28.12
N ILE A 151 -9.71 -33.34 -28.98
CA ILE A 151 -10.36 -32.02 -29.02
C ILE A 151 -11.83 -32.21 -29.42
N LYS A 152 -12.76 -31.84 -28.53
CA LYS A 152 -14.21 -31.91 -28.80
C LYS A 152 -14.60 -30.89 -29.89
N ILE A 153 -15.40 -31.33 -30.87
CA ILE A 153 -16.02 -30.45 -31.88
C ILE A 153 -16.82 -29.36 -31.16
N GLY A 154 -16.61 -28.11 -31.56
CA GLY A 154 -17.16 -26.91 -30.92
C GLY A 154 -16.21 -26.19 -29.97
N THR A 155 -14.98 -26.68 -29.74
CA THR A 155 -13.98 -26.00 -28.91
C THR A 155 -13.57 -24.65 -29.54
N PRO A 156 -13.74 -23.50 -28.87
CA PRO A 156 -13.37 -22.20 -29.43
C PRO A 156 -11.85 -22.01 -29.44
N CYS A 157 -11.36 -21.25 -30.42
CA CYS A 157 -9.94 -20.91 -30.51
C CYS A 157 -9.55 -20.01 -29.32
N LYS A 158 -8.44 -20.34 -28.66
CA LYS A 158 -7.94 -19.60 -27.50
C LYS A 158 -7.00 -18.44 -27.86
N ASN A 159 -6.73 -18.21 -29.16
CA ASN A 159 -5.95 -17.08 -29.63
C ASN A 159 -6.77 -15.77 -29.53
N ALA A 160 -6.13 -14.68 -29.11
CA ALA A 160 -6.80 -13.41 -28.87
C ALA A 160 -7.40 -12.82 -30.16
N GLY A 161 -8.70 -12.50 -30.15
CA GLY A 161 -9.40 -11.95 -31.32
C GLY A 161 -9.79 -12.99 -32.38
N CYS A 162 -9.55 -14.28 -32.15
CA CYS A 162 -10.03 -15.33 -33.03
C CYS A 162 -11.39 -15.87 -32.54
N SER A 163 -12.40 -15.84 -33.40
CA SER A 163 -13.76 -16.32 -33.09
C SER A 163 -14.10 -17.68 -33.71
N LYS A 164 -13.12 -18.39 -34.31
CA LYS A 164 -13.38 -19.70 -34.91
C LYS A 164 -13.52 -20.78 -33.84
N THR A 165 -14.36 -21.77 -34.13
CA THR A 165 -14.56 -23.00 -33.36
C THR A 165 -13.97 -24.20 -34.10
N PHE A 166 -13.52 -25.21 -33.37
CA PHE A 166 -12.99 -26.44 -33.94
C PHE A 166 -14.13 -27.28 -34.54
N GLU A 167 -14.16 -27.47 -35.86
CA GLU A 167 -15.21 -28.22 -36.57
C GLU A 167 -14.75 -29.62 -37.01
N GLY A 168 -13.51 -30.01 -36.69
CA GLY A 168 -12.93 -31.33 -36.96
C GLY A 168 -11.47 -31.24 -37.46
N PRO A 169 -10.88 -32.36 -37.91
CA PRO A 169 -9.49 -32.42 -38.37
C PRO A 169 -9.17 -31.44 -39.51
N GLY A 170 -10.13 -31.15 -40.39
CA GLY A 170 -9.97 -30.15 -41.45
C GLY A 170 -9.77 -28.71 -40.93
N SER A 171 -10.31 -28.37 -39.76
CA SER A 171 -10.13 -27.05 -39.13
C SER A 171 -8.72 -26.83 -38.56
N MET A 172 -7.85 -27.84 -38.57
CA MET A 172 -6.44 -27.69 -38.17
C MET A 172 -5.59 -27.03 -39.26
N GLU A 173 -6.03 -27.10 -40.52
CA GLU A 173 -5.33 -26.51 -41.68
C GLU A 173 -5.71 -25.04 -41.92
N ASP A 174 -6.79 -24.58 -41.27
CA ASP A 174 -7.26 -23.21 -41.36
C ASP A 174 -6.26 -22.21 -40.75
N ALA A 175 -6.00 -21.14 -41.49
CA ALA A 175 -5.21 -20.03 -40.97
C ALA A 175 -5.97 -19.28 -39.87
N CYS A 176 -5.36 -19.16 -38.70
CA CYS A 176 -5.85 -18.38 -37.57
C CYS A 176 -5.37 -16.94 -37.69
N ILE A 177 -6.31 -15.99 -37.73
CA ILE A 177 -6.01 -14.55 -37.66
C ILE A 177 -6.28 -14.09 -36.22
N TYR A 178 -5.25 -13.65 -35.52
CA TYR A 178 -5.31 -13.29 -34.10
C TYR A 178 -4.37 -12.13 -33.75
N HIS A 179 -4.48 -11.61 -32.53
CA HIS A 179 -3.54 -10.63 -32.00
C HIS A 179 -2.44 -11.30 -31.18
N ALA A 180 -1.18 -11.17 -31.60
CA ALA A 180 -0.03 -11.63 -30.82
C ALA A 180 0.29 -10.71 -29.62
N GLY A 181 -0.30 -9.51 -29.59
CA GLY A 181 -0.10 -8.52 -28.53
C GLY A 181 -1.07 -8.66 -27.36
N VAL A 182 -0.90 -7.79 -26.36
CA VAL A 182 -1.76 -7.70 -25.18
C VAL A 182 -2.74 -6.52 -25.31
N PRO A 183 -3.93 -6.60 -24.69
CA PRO A 183 -4.86 -5.47 -24.64
C PRO A 183 -4.28 -4.35 -23.79
N ILE A 184 -4.34 -3.10 -24.29
CA ILE A 184 -3.90 -1.89 -23.58
C ILE A 184 -5.10 -0.96 -23.43
N PHE A 185 -5.33 -0.53 -22.19
CA PHE A 185 -6.36 0.45 -21.82
C PHE A 185 -5.69 1.65 -21.14
N HIS A 186 -5.44 2.73 -21.88
CA HIS A 186 -4.90 3.99 -21.32
C HIS A 186 -5.66 5.19 -21.88
N GLU A 187 -5.87 6.21 -21.05
CA GLU A 187 -6.48 7.49 -21.46
C GLU A 187 -7.82 7.35 -22.20
N GLY A 188 -8.65 6.38 -21.78
CA GLY A 188 -9.96 6.11 -22.41
C GLY A 188 -9.88 5.37 -23.75
N MET A 189 -8.67 5.12 -24.27
CA MET A 189 -8.42 4.37 -25.50
C MET A 189 -8.16 2.89 -25.19
N LYS A 190 -8.61 2.02 -26.10
CA LYS A 190 -8.50 0.56 -26.06
C LYS A 190 -7.86 0.08 -27.35
N TYR A 191 -6.81 -0.74 -27.27
CA TYR A 191 -6.13 -1.29 -28.45
C TYR A 191 -5.22 -2.47 -28.11
N TRP A 192 -4.87 -3.27 -29.11
CA TRP A 192 -3.87 -4.31 -28.98
C TRP A 192 -2.45 -3.77 -29.19
N SER A 193 -1.50 -4.21 -28.37
CA SER A 193 -0.10 -3.76 -28.49
C SER A 193 0.55 -4.12 -29.84
N CYS A 194 0.07 -5.16 -30.53
CA CYS A 194 0.61 -5.59 -31.83
C CYS A 194 0.32 -4.61 -32.98
N CYS A 195 -0.88 -4.03 -33.03
CA CYS A 195 -1.35 -3.25 -34.18
C CYS A 195 -1.81 -1.84 -33.81
N LYS A 196 -1.97 -1.56 -32.51
CA LYS A 196 -2.28 -0.23 -31.95
C LYS A 196 -3.50 0.45 -32.59
N ARG A 197 -4.47 -0.34 -33.07
CA ARG A 197 -5.76 0.14 -33.60
C ARG A 197 -6.61 0.66 -32.43
N LYS A 198 -6.63 1.98 -32.23
CA LYS A 198 -7.29 2.62 -31.08
C LYS A 198 -8.79 2.73 -31.28
N THR A 199 -9.56 2.34 -30.26
CA THR A 199 -11.00 2.59 -30.15
C THR A 199 -11.33 3.10 -28.75
N SER A 200 -12.34 3.95 -28.62
CA SER A 200 -12.88 4.33 -27.31
C SER A 200 -13.92 3.31 -26.82
N ASP A 201 -14.67 2.70 -27.74
CA ASP A 201 -15.70 1.70 -27.46
C ASP A 201 -15.13 0.29 -27.25
N PHE A 202 -15.67 -0.43 -26.26
CA PHE A 202 -15.20 -1.77 -25.87
C PHE A 202 -15.70 -2.88 -26.80
N ASN A 203 -16.92 -2.78 -27.31
CA ASN A 203 -17.45 -3.77 -28.24
C ASN A 203 -16.70 -3.72 -29.58
N THR A 204 -16.38 -2.51 -30.03
CA THR A 204 -15.54 -2.26 -31.20
C THR A 204 -14.13 -2.84 -31.00
N PHE A 205 -13.58 -2.74 -29.78
CA PHE A 205 -12.28 -3.36 -29.44
C PHE A 205 -12.32 -4.89 -29.51
N LEU A 206 -13.37 -5.52 -28.96
CA LEU A 206 -13.54 -6.99 -29.01
C LEU A 206 -13.77 -7.51 -30.43
N ALA A 207 -14.44 -6.72 -31.27
CA ALA A 207 -14.70 -7.05 -32.67
C ALA A 207 -13.50 -6.79 -33.61
N GLN A 208 -12.38 -6.28 -33.10
CA GLN A 208 -11.18 -6.08 -33.93
C GLN A 208 -10.65 -7.41 -34.44
N GLU A 209 -10.53 -7.54 -35.76
CA GLU A 209 -9.86 -8.67 -36.38
C GLU A 209 -8.38 -8.72 -35.99
N GLY A 210 -7.86 -9.93 -35.85
CA GLY A 210 -6.46 -10.18 -35.55
C GLY A 210 -5.49 -9.51 -36.53
N CYS A 211 -4.29 -9.22 -36.03
CA CYS A 211 -3.21 -8.56 -36.77
C CYS A 211 -2.15 -9.54 -37.29
N THR A 212 -2.21 -10.80 -36.87
CA THR A 212 -1.18 -11.83 -37.05
C THR A 212 -1.83 -13.11 -37.55
N THR A 213 -1.21 -13.76 -38.54
CA THR A 213 -1.66 -15.05 -39.07
C THR A 213 -0.80 -16.16 -38.47
N GLY A 214 -1.42 -17.25 -38.03
CA GLY A 214 -0.73 -18.45 -37.54
C GLY A 214 -1.68 -19.64 -37.44
N THR A 215 -1.36 -20.61 -36.60
CA THR A 215 -2.22 -21.79 -36.37
C THR A 215 -3.17 -21.58 -35.20
N HIS A 216 -4.32 -22.23 -35.25
CA HIS A 216 -5.29 -22.16 -34.16
C HIS A 216 -4.79 -22.85 -32.89
N LEU A 217 -5.00 -22.21 -31.75
CA LEU A 217 -4.69 -22.77 -30.44
C LEU A 217 -5.99 -23.30 -29.78
N TRP A 218 -6.22 -24.61 -29.89
CA TRP A 218 -7.40 -25.27 -29.32
C TRP A 218 -7.16 -25.74 -27.87
N ILE A 219 -5.98 -26.31 -27.63
CA ILE A 219 -5.51 -26.74 -26.32
C ILE A 219 -4.36 -25.81 -25.91
N LYS A 220 -4.51 -25.12 -24.77
CA LYS A 220 -3.36 -24.53 -24.10
C LYS A 220 -2.69 -25.67 -23.34
N LYS A 221 -1.53 -26.14 -23.80
CA LYS A 221 -0.62 -26.83 -22.89
C LYS A 221 -0.23 -25.77 -21.86
N ASP A 222 -0.81 -25.82 -20.66
CA ASP A 222 -0.49 -24.89 -19.57
C ASP A 222 0.97 -25.13 -19.14
N ALA A 223 1.90 -24.55 -19.91
CA ALA A 223 3.29 -24.45 -19.55
C ALA A 223 3.42 -23.40 -18.43
N GLY A 224 3.23 -23.84 -17.19
CA GLY A 224 3.58 -23.10 -15.99
C GLY A 224 2.51 -22.17 -15.45
N LYS A 225 2.09 -22.43 -14.21
CA LYS A 225 1.59 -21.50 -13.19
C LYS A 225 1.37 -20.06 -13.69
N LYS A 226 0.12 -19.66 -13.92
CA LYS A 226 -0.23 -18.28 -14.31
C LYS A 226 0.10 -17.36 -13.15
N VAL A 227 1.21 -16.62 -13.23
CA VAL A 227 1.55 -15.61 -12.22
C VAL A 227 0.59 -14.43 -12.38
N VAL A 228 -0.22 -14.17 -11.35
CA VAL A 228 -1.25 -13.14 -11.32
C VAL A 228 -0.89 -12.10 -10.25
N PRO A 229 -0.89 -10.79 -10.56
CA PRO A 229 -0.70 -9.76 -9.56
C PRO A 229 -1.92 -9.73 -8.61
N CYS A 230 -1.68 -9.82 -7.31
CA CYS A 230 -2.71 -9.65 -6.28
C CYS A 230 -2.64 -8.25 -5.68
N ARG A 231 -3.83 -7.69 -5.38
CA ARG A 231 -3.91 -6.54 -4.47
C ARG A 231 -3.30 -6.97 -3.13
N HIS A 232 -2.43 -6.14 -2.60
CA HIS A 232 -1.87 -6.29 -1.28
C HIS A 232 -1.72 -4.91 -0.62
N ASP A 233 -1.77 -4.89 0.70
CA ASP A 233 -1.50 -3.73 1.53
C ASP A 233 -0.60 -4.14 2.68
N TRP A 234 -0.05 -3.15 3.37
CA TRP A 234 0.69 -3.40 4.59
C TRP A 234 0.38 -2.34 5.62
N HIS A 235 0.45 -2.74 6.88
CA HIS A 235 0.41 -1.84 8.01
C HIS A 235 1.42 -2.32 9.05
N GLN A 236 1.63 -1.51 10.08
CA GLN A 236 2.57 -1.85 11.15
C GLN A 236 2.02 -1.45 12.50
N THR A 237 2.43 -2.21 13.51
CA THR A 237 2.30 -1.84 14.91
C THR A 237 3.66 -1.40 15.43
N SER A 238 3.77 -1.12 16.73
CA SER A 238 5.07 -0.83 17.35
C SER A 238 6.07 -1.98 17.22
N ARG A 239 5.60 -3.23 17.12
CA ARG A 239 6.46 -4.43 17.17
C ARG A 239 6.36 -5.33 15.94
N GLU A 240 5.35 -5.17 15.10
CA GLU A 240 5.09 -6.06 13.97
C GLU A 240 4.82 -5.27 12.69
N VAL A 241 5.17 -5.87 11.57
CA VAL A 241 4.77 -5.44 10.22
C VAL A 241 3.87 -6.52 9.67
N ILE A 242 2.69 -6.13 9.16
CA ILE A 242 1.68 -7.05 8.66
C ILE A 242 1.43 -6.73 7.20
N ILE A 243 1.64 -7.71 6.32
CA ILE A 243 1.30 -7.63 4.90
C ILE A 243 0.03 -8.43 4.67
N SER A 244 -1.01 -7.78 4.15
CA SER A 244 -2.27 -8.43 3.73
C SER A 244 -2.27 -8.66 2.22
N ILE A 245 -2.45 -9.90 1.79
CA ILE A 245 -2.53 -10.29 0.38
C ILE A 245 -3.94 -10.81 0.11
N TYR A 246 -4.66 -10.18 -0.82
CA TYR A 246 -6.02 -10.57 -1.16
C TYR A 246 -6.04 -11.67 -2.24
N ALA A 247 -5.78 -12.90 -1.80
CA ALA A 247 -5.87 -14.11 -2.60
C ALA A 247 -6.90 -15.06 -1.98
N LYS A 248 -8.11 -15.11 -2.56
CA LYS A 248 -9.21 -15.93 -2.05
C LYS A 248 -8.92 -17.42 -2.25
N ASN A 249 -9.33 -18.24 -1.30
CA ASN A 249 -9.22 -19.70 -1.38
C ASN A 249 -7.78 -20.17 -1.71
N SER A 250 -6.81 -19.56 -1.05
CA SER A 250 -5.40 -19.93 -1.20
C SER A 250 -5.16 -21.35 -0.71
N ILE A 251 -4.34 -22.11 -1.43
CA ILE A 251 -4.07 -23.53 -1.21
C ILE A 251 -2.81 -23.67 -0.34
N PRO A 252 -2.93 -24.04 0.95
CA PRO A 252 -1.79 -24.07 1.87
C PRO A 252 -0.68 -25.04 1.44
N GLU A 253 -1.05 -26.22 0.96
CA GLU A 253 -0.12 -27.29 0.52
C GLU A 253 0.80 -26.86 -0.64
N LEU A 254 0.35 -25.90 -1.46
CA LEU A 254 1.09 -25.41 -2.63
C LEU A 254 1.68 -24.01 -2.40
N SER A 255 1.37 -23.39 -1.27
CA SER A 255 1.82 -22.05 -0.91
C SER A 255 3.02 -22.11 0.02
N ARG A 256 3.98 -21.21 -0.17
CA ARG A 256 5.22 -21.11 0.59
C ARG A 256 5.56 -19.64 0.79
N VAL A 257 5.96 -19.30 2.01
CA VAL A 257 6.51 -17.99 2.34
C VAL A 257 7.83 -18.23 3.04
N GLU A 258 8.90 -17.68 2.50
CA GLU A 258 10.23 -17.80 3.04
C GLU A 258 10.78 -16.44 3.38
N ALA A 259 11.48 -16.35 4.50
CA ALA A 259 12.12 -15.11 4.91
C ALA A 259 13.47 -15.38 5.54
N ASN A 260 14.39 -14.43 5.36
CA ASN A 260 15.52 -14.25 6.26
C ASN A 260 15.30 -12.97 7.07
N SER A 261 16.34 -12.45 7.72
CA SER A 261 16.23 -11.26 8.57
C SER A 261 15.87 -9.97 7.80
N THR A 262 16.09 -9.92 6.48
CA THR A 262 15.96 -8.71 5.64
C THR A 262 15.23 -8.92 4.31
N LEU A 263 15.05 -10.16 3.84
CA LEU A 263 14.36 -10.54 2.62
C LEU A 263 13.13 -11.37 2.92
N LEU A 264 12.11 -11.21 2.07
CA LEU A 264 10.88 -11.99 2.09
C LEU A 264 10.54 -12.45 0.66
N ASN A 265 10.39 -13.75 0.48
CA ASN A 265 9.93 -14.38 -0.75
C ASN A 265 8.55 -15.00 -0.49
N ILE A 266 7.59 -14.57 -1.29
CA ILE A 266 6.18 -14.95 -1.18
C ILE A 266 5.83 -15.74 -2.43
N HIS A 267 5.29 -16.95 -2.25
CA HIS A 267 4.73 -17.77 -3.31
C HIS A 267 3.39 -18.34 -2.84
N ILE A 268 2.28 -17.75 -3.28
CA ILE A 268 0.92 -18.17 -2.91
C ILE A 268 0.23 -18.76 -4.13
N VAL A 269 -0.34 -19.96 -3.98
CA VAL A 269 -1.19 -20.57 -5.00
C VAL A 269 -2.65 -20.45 -4.57
N PHE A 270 -3.52 -20.01 -5.47
CA PHE A 270 -4.93 -19.78 -5.17
C PHE A 270 -5.80 -20.06 -6.41
N GLU A 271 -7.10 -20.31 -6.19
CA GLU A 271 -8.07 -20.56 -7.27
C GLU A 271 -7.57 -21.59 -8.31
N GLY A 272 -6.98 -22.70 -7.85
CA GLY A 272 -6.47 -23.78 -8.71
C GLY A 272 -5.01 -23.58 -9.12
N ASP A 273 -4.76 -22.87 -10.22
CA ASP A 273 -3.45 -22.76 -10.88
C ASP A 273 -2.83 -21.34 -10.81
N LYS A 274 -3.54 -20.37 -10.23
CA LYS A 274 -3.05 -18.98 -10.14
C LYS A 274 -2.00 -18.87 -9.07
N VAL A 275 -0.95 -18.10 -9.37
CA VAL A 275 0.18 -17.92 -8.47
C VAL A 275 0.44 -16.45 -8.25
N PHE A 276 0.51 -16.03 -7.00
CA PHE A 276 1.07 -14.74 -6.63
C PHE A 276 2.50 -14.97 -6.15
N SER A 277 3.46 -14.29 -6.78
CA SER A 277 4.86 -14.35 -6.37
C SER A 277 5.44 -12.96 -6.22
N GLN A 278 6.13 -12.72 -5.10
CA GLN A 278 6.74 -11.43 -4.79
C GLN A 278 8.01 -11.63 -3.96
N ASN A 279 9.08 -10.93 -4.32
CA ASN A 279 10.29 -10.81 -3.51
C ASN A 279 10.40 -9.38 -2.98
N LEU A 280 10.60 -9.23 -1.67
CA LEU A 280 10.67 -7.93 -0.99
C LEU A 280 11.99 -7.84 -0.21
N ASN A 281 12.71 -6.73 -0.41
CA ASN A 281 13.84 -6.37 0.44
C ASN A 281 13.33 -5.43 1.55
N LEU A 282 13.09 -5.97 2.73
CA LEU A 282 12.36 -5.32 3.82
C LEU A 282 13.07 -4.06 4.32
N TRP A 283 12.35 -3.02 4.71
CA TRP A 283 12.97 -1.78 5.18
C TRP A 283 13.79 -1.97 6.47
N GLY A 284 13.31 -2.81 7.39
CA GLY A 284 14.00 -3.13 8.65
C GLY A 284 14.28 -4.62 8.81
N VAL A 285 14.82 -4.97 9.99
CA VAL A 285 15.17 -6.34 10.35
C VAL A 285 14.01 -7.02 11.06
N ILE A 286 13.74 -8.29 10.71
CA ILE A 286 12.69 -9.10 11.32
C ILE A 286 13.26 -10.30 12.11
N ASP A 287 12.54 -10.73 13.13
CA ASP A 287 12.74 -12.01 13.80
C ASP A 287 11.92 -13.07 13.08
N VAL A 288 12.59 -13.86 12.24
CA VAL A 288 11.99 -14.91 11.42
C VAL A 288 11.28 -15.96 12.26
N LYS A 289 11.81 -16.31 13.44
CA LYS A 289 11.26 -17.38 14.30
C LYS A 289 9.92 -16.98 14.92
N ARG A 290 9.71 -15.69 15.16
CA ARG A 290 8.46 -15.13 15.72
C ARG A 290 7.50 -14.62 14.64
N SER A 291 7.89 -14.71 13.37
CA SER A 291 7.08 -14.33 12.23
C SER A 291 6.26 -15.52 11.74
N TYR A 292 5.03 -15.27 11.28
CA TYR A 292 4.13 -16.33 10.84
C TYR A 292 3.14 -15.81 9.79
N VAL A 293 2.48 -16.73 9.10
CA VAL A 293 1.51 -16.44 8.04
C VAL A 293 0.14 -16.95 8.47
N ASN A 294 -0.87 -16.09 8.50
CA ASN A 294 -2.26 -16.46 8.72
C ASN A 294 -2.96 -16.59 7.37
N MET A 295 -3.43 -17.79 7.04
CA MET A 295 -4.20 -18.04 5.82
C MET A 295 -5.70 -18.08 6.14
N MET A 296 -6.44 -17.12 5.57
CA MET A 296 -7.90 -17.00 5.69
C MET A 296 -8.59 -17.24 4.34
N ALA A 297 -9.91 -17.45 4.38
CA ALA A 297 -10.70 -17.71 3.17
C ALA A 297 -10.58 -16.58 2.12
N THR A 298 -10.46 -15.33 2.57
CA THR A 298 -10.49 -14.15 1.69
C THR A 298 -9.13 -13.46 1.48
N LYS A 299 -8.17 -13.70 2.37
CA LYS A 299 -6.85 -13.07 2.36
C LYS A 299 -5.83 -13.87 3.14
N ILE A 300 -4.56 -13.53 2.95
CA ILE A 300 -3.45 -14.04 3.73
C ILE A 300 -2.78 -12.85 4.43
N GLU A 301 -2.42 -13.01 5.71
CA GLU A 301 -1.69 -12.01 6.46
C GLU A 301 -0.32 -12.56 6.87
N LEU A 302 0.75 -11.89 6.45
CA LEU A 302 2.11 -12.18 6.89
C LEU A 302 2.42 -11.27 8.06
N ALA A 303 2.38 -11.80 9.27
CA ALA A 303 2.73 -11.08 10.49
C ALA A 303 4.22 -11.28 10.79
N MET A 304 5.02 -10.26 10.50
CA MET A 304 6.46 -10.27 10.71
C MET A 304 6.81 -9.53 12.00
N ARG A 305 7.54 -10.20 12.88
CA ARG A 305 8.01 -9.59 14.12
C ARG A 305 9.22 -8.71 13.83
N LYS A 306 9.15 -7.42 14.15
CA LYS A 306 10.32 -6.54 14.05
C LYS A 306 11.36 -6.94 15.10
N ALA A 307 12.64 -6.95 14.70
CA ALA A 307 13.74 -7.14 15.64
C ALA A 307 13.84 -5.95 16.61
N GLU A 308 13.53 -4.75 16.13
CA GLU A 308 13.50 -3.51 16.91
C GLU A 308 12.10 -2.90 16.93
N PRO A 309 11.65 -2.34 18.06
CA PRO A 309 10.36 -1.66 18.16
C PRO A 309 10.42 -0.26 17.53
N MET A 310 10.71 -0.20 16.22
CA MET A 310 10.86 1.03 15.44
C MET A 310 9.77 1.14 14.37
N LEU A 311 9.39 2.37 14.02
CA LEU A 311 8.51 2.64 12.89
C LEU A 311 9.27 2.54 11.58
N TRP A 312 8.75 1.76 10.65
CA TRP A 312 9.30 1.62 9.31
C TRP A 312 8.76 2.72 8.40
N ALA A 313 9.65 3.43 7.69
CA ALA A 313 9.24 4.48 6.75
C ALA A 313 8.55 3.92 5.50
N GLY A 314 8.86 2.68 5.12
CA GLY A 314 8.25 1.94 4.02
C GLY A 314 8.31 0.45 4.28
N LEU A 315 7.67 -0.36 3.44
CA LEU A 315 7.77 -1.82 3.52
C LEU A 315 9.13 -2.31 3.00
N GLU A 316 9.60 -1.71 1.90
CA GLU A 316 10.83 -2.07 1.24
C GLU A 316 11.92 -1.01 1.45
N LEU A 317 13.17 -1.46 1.46
CA LEU A 317 14.31 -0.57 1.31
C LEU A 317 14.26 0.08 -0.08
N PRO A 318 14.42 1.41 -0.17
CA PRO A 318 14.67 2.06 -1.46
C PRO A 318 15.89 1.42 -2.12
N ALA A 319 15.77 1.04 -3.39
CA ALA A 319 16.92 0.57 -4.15
C ALA A 319 17.99 1.66 -4.11
N SER A 320 19.14 1.37 -3.51
CA SER A 320 20.32 2.22 -3.65
C SER A 320 20.61 2.32 -5.15
N LYS A 321 20.66 3.55 -5.70
CA LYS A 321 21.14 3.76 -7.07
C LYS A 321 22.53 3.13 -7.15
N LEU A 322 22.61 1.91 -7.69
CA LEU A 322 23.88 1.27 -7.97
C LEU A 322 24.60 2.21 -8.92
N GLN A 323 25.66 2.85 -8.45
CA GLN A 323 26.58 3.51 -9.36
C GLN A 323 27.11 2.43 -10.32
N PRO A 324 27.27 2.75 -11.61
CA PRO A 324 27.84 1.80 -12.56
C PRO A 324 29.19 1.31 -12.01
N LYS A 325 29.38 -0.01 -11.96
CA LYS A 325 30.68 -0.61 -11.71
C LYS A 325 31.64 -0.01 -12.74
N GLU A 326 32.66 0.71 -12.27
CA GLU A 326 33.78 1.11 -13.12
C GLU A 326 34.35 -0.14 -13.81
N PRO A 327 34.61 -0.08 -15.13
CA PRO A 327 35.27 -1.18 -15.81
C PRO A 327 36.68 -1.34 -15.22
N GLN A 328 36.95 -2.53 -14.68
CA GLN A 328 38.29 -2.93 -14.28
C GLN A 328 39.16 -2.96 -15.54
N ASN A 329 40.03 -1.95 -15.69
CA ASN A 329 41.11 -1.98 -16.66
C ASN A 329 42.03 -3.17 -16.33
N ILE A 330 41.96 -4.20 -17.17
CA ILE A 330 43.00 -5.23 -17.26
C ILE A 330 44.23 -4.53 -17.83
N VAL A 331 45.20 -4.23 -16.98
CA VAL A 331 46.55 -3.86 -17.41
C VAL A 331 47.27 -5.17 -17.72
N GLU A 332 47.31 -5.54 -19.00
CA GLU A 332 48.37 -6.41 -19.52
C GLU A 332 49.70 -5.68 -19.37
N GLN A 333 50.65 -6.28 -18.65
CA GLN A 333 52.07 -5.96 -18.81
C GLN A 333 52.80 -7.24 -19.20
N ALA A 334 53.45 -7.10 -20.36
CA ALA A 334 54.36 -8.03 -21.02
C ALA A 334 55.69 -8.18 -20.27
#